data_AF-A0A7M5WWQ9-F1
#
_entry.id   AF-A0A7M5WWQ9-F1
#
_cell.length_a   1.000
_cell.length_b   1.000
_cell.length_c   1.000
_cell.angle_alpha   90.00
_cell.angle_beta   90.00
_cell.angle_gamma   90.00
#
_symmetry.space_group_name_H-M   'P 1'
#
loop_
_entity.id
_entity.type
_entity.pdbx_description
1 polymer ?
#
loop_
_entity_poly.entity_id
_entity_poly.type
_entity_poly.pdbx_seq_one_letter_code
_entity_poly.pdbx_strand_id
1 'polypeptide(L)'
;MEALDFSCENKFISFSVILIFIYYLINFIVDHWISTEEKKNVLVTGCDSGFGFQTALELSESNCKVFAGCLTQDGVKRLESNARFRGMAFIMDVTKDEDVQKAKEVIEENGVVSSFFNSIKITQNIGEVTKRIRHALLAKFPRRRYITGLDSKLYAIGSHLPTAFVDWIISCKIGILHPKTTTKKSQ
;
A
#
# COMPACT_ATOMS: atom_id res chain seq x y z
N MET A 1 46.31 11.67 34.34
CA MET A 1 46.28 11.56 32.86
C MET A 1 44.91 11.02 32.44
N GLU A 2 43.81 11.64 32.95
CA GLU A 2 42.43 11.12 32.84
C GLU A 2 41.42 12.19 32.37
N ALA A 3 41.82 13.47 32.27
CA ALA A 3 40.91 14.57 31.92
C ALA A 3 40.78 14.81 30.40
N LEU A 4 41.61 14.17 29.56
CA LEU A 4 41.60 14.36 28.10
C LEU A 4 40.63 13.40 27.37
N ASP A 5 40.29 12.25 27.95
CA ASP A 5 39.34 11.30 27.35
C ASP A 5 37.87 11.76 27.47
N PHE A 6 37.50 12.39 28.59
CA PHE A 6 36.12 12.85 28.81
C PHE A 6 35.70 14.00 27.88
N SER A 7 36.64 14.82 27.40
CA SER A 7 36.36 15.86 26.42
C SER A 7 36.15 15.29 25.02
N CYS A 8 36.77 14.15 24.71
CA CYS A 8 36.66 13.48 23.41
C CYS A 8 35.33 12.74 23.28
N GLU A 9 34.92 11.99 24.31
CA GLU A 9 33.63 11.28 24.32
C GLU A 9 32.44 12.24 24.22
N ASN A 10 32.45 13.34 24.97
CA ASN A 10 31.38 14.35 24.90
C ASN A 10 31.33 15.08 23.55
N LYS A 11 32.48 15.28 22.89
CA LYS A 11 32.53 15.82 21.53
C LYS A 11 32.00 14.83 20.49
N PHE A 12 32.26 13.53 20.67
CA PHE A 12 31.76 12.47 19.80
C PHE A 12 30.24 12.31 19.90
N ILE A 13 29.70 12.33 21.13
CA ILE A 13 28.26 12.28 21.39
C ILE A 13 27.57 13.50 20.76
N SER A 14 28.09 14.70 21.01
CA SER A 14 27.57 15.93 20.41
C SER A 14 27.54 15.87 18.87
N PHE A 15 28.62 15.41 18.23
CA PHE A 15 28.68 15.26 16.77
C PHE A 15 27.67 14.23 16.24
N SER A 16 27.50 13.11 16.93
CA SER A 16 26.52 12.08 16.55
C SER A 16 25.07 12.57 16.66
N VAL A 17 24.74 13.35 17.69
CA VAL A 17 23.41 13.96 17.86
C VAL A 17 23.15 15.01 16.78
N ILE A 18 24.16 15.82 16.44
CA ILE A 18 24.08 16.81 15.36
C ILE A 18 23.87 16.11 14.01
N LEU A 19 24.59 15.03 13.72
CA LEU A 19 24.40 14.26 12.49
C LEU A 19 23.01 13.63 12.39
N ILE A 20 22.49 13.09 13.49
CA ILE A 20 21.12 12.55 13.54
C ILE A 20 20.10 13.67 13.31
N PHE A 21 20.27 14.82 13.96
CA PHE A 21 19.42 15.99 13.77
C PHE A 21 19.47 16.51 12.33
N ILE A 22 20.67 16.56 11.72
CA ILE A 22 20.86 16.92 10.31
C ILE A 22 20.19 15.88 9.39
N TYR A 23 20.30 14.58 9.66
CA TYR A 23 19.59 13.55 8.89
C TYR A 23 18.06 13.74 8.96
N TYR A 24 17.51 14.00 10.15
CA TYR A 24 16.09 14.29 10.29
C TYR A 24 15.69 15.60 9.61
N LEU A 25 16.52 16.64 9.71
CA LEU A 25 16.31 17.92 9.02
C LEU A 25 16.37 17.78 7.50
N ILE A 26 17.32 17.02 6.96
CA ILE A 26 17.44 16.77 5.52
C ILE A 26 16.19 16.01 5.05
N ASN A 27 15.76 14.95 5.75
CA ASN A 27 14.52 14.25 5.41
C ASN A 27 13.30 15.17 5.51
N PHE A 28 13.22 16.00 6.57
CA PHE A 28 12.13 16.95 6.76
C PHE A 28 12.07 18.00 5.64
N ILE A 29 13.22 18.54 5.23
CA ILE A 29 13.32 19.52 4.13
C ILE A 29 13.02 18.83 2.79
N VAL A 30 13.56 17.65 2.52
CA VAL A 30 13.29 16.87 1.29
C VAL A 30 11.82 16.48 1.16
N ASP A 31 11.17 16.14 2.27
CA ASP A 31 9.74 15.84 2.33
C ASP A 31 8.89 17.10 2.12
N HIS A 32 9.34 18.26 2.62
CA HIS A 32 8.62 19.53 2.48
C HIS A 32 8.78 20.19 1.10
N TRP A 33 9.94 20.05 0.45
CA TRP A 33 10.29 20.81 -0.77
C TRP A 33 9.80 20.21 -2.10
N ILE A 34 9.40 18.95 -2.15
CA ILE A 34 8.87 18.37 -3.40
C ILE A 34 7.37 18.12 -3.29
N SER A 35 6.66 19.23 -3.13
CA SER A 35 5.25 19.33 -3.45
C SER A 35 5.10 19.87 -4.87
N THR A 36 5.69 19.20 -5.86
CA THR A 36 5.23 19.37 -7.25
C THR A 36 4.02 18.46 -7.39
N GLU A 37 2.84 19.03 -7.16
CA GLU A 37 1.54 18.43 -7.41
C GLU A 37 1.35 18.19 -8.92
N GLU A 38 2.06 17.22 -9.49
CA GLU A 38 1.67 16.70 -10.79
C GLU A 38 0.40 15.87 -10.57
N LYS A 39 -0.69 16.29 -11.21
CA LYS A 39 -1.92 15.51 -11.30
C LYS A 39 -1.57 14.16 -11.92
N LYS A 40 -1.60 13.13 -11.08
CA LYS A 40 -1.33 11.75 -11.48
C LYS A 40 -2.58 11.16 -12.10
N ASN A 41 -2.43 10.58 -13.29
CA ASN A 41 -3.45 9.74 -13.89
C ASN A 41 -3.35 8.33 -13.29
N VAL A 42 -4.47 7.78 -12.84
CA VAL A 42 -4.54 6.44 -12.21
C VAL A 42 -5.67 5.65 -12.86
N LEU A 43 -5.35 4.45 -13.36
CA LEU A 43 -6.36 3.47 -13.81
C LEU A 43 -6.67 2.50 -12.68
N VAL A 44 -7.95 2.43 -12.30
CA VAL A 44 -8.48 1.43 -11.37
C VAL A 44 -9.36 0.49 -12.17
N THR A 45 -9.04 -0.79 -12.14
CA THR A 45 -9.83 -1.84 -12.81
C THR A 45 -10.67 -2.59 -11.77
N GLY A 46 -11.79 -3.17 -12.19
CA GLY A 46 -12.71 -3.89 -11.31
C GLY A 46 -13.50 -2.95 -10.38
N CYS A 47 -14.00 -1.84 -10.92
CA CYS A 47 -14.72 -0.81 -10.17
C CYS A 47 -16.22 -1.06 -9.98
N ASP A 48 -16.75 -2.22 -10.39
CA ASP A 48 -18.19 -2.53 -10.30
C ASP A 48 -18.72 -2.58 -8.86
N SER A 49 -17.89 -3.04 -7.90
CA SER A 49 -18.30 -3.18 -6.49
C SER A 49 -17.12 -3.25 -5.52
N GLY A 50 -17.43 -3.18 -4.22
CA GLY A 50 -16.47 -3.46 -3.14
C GLY A 50 -15.29 -2.49 -3.11
N PHE A 51 -14.09 -3.05 -3.05
CA PHE A 51 -12.84 -2.31 -2.87
C PHE A 51 -12.49 -1.39 -4.04
N GLY A 52 -12.60 -1.88 -5.28
CA GLY A 52 -12.30 -1.09 -6.48
C GLY A 52 -13.18 0.16 -6.57
N PHE A 53 -14.48 0.00 -6.30
CA PHE A 53 -15.44 1.11 -6.25
C PHE A 53 -15.05 2.18 -5.21
N GLN A 54 -14.80 1.76 -3.96
CA GLN A 54 -14.42 2.71 -2.90
C GLN A 54 -13.06 3.36 -3.17
N THR A 55 -12.09 2.61 -3.72
CA THR A 55 -10.78 3.13 -4.10
C THR A 55 -10.88 4.17 -5.19
N ALA A 56 -11.71 3.94 -6.20
CA ALA A 56 -11.95 4.91 -7.28
C ALA A 56 -12.54 6.22 -6.74
N LEU A 57 -13.53 6.15 -5.85
CA LEU A 57 -14.09 7.33 -5.18
C LEU A 57 -13.03 8.08 -4.37
N GLU A 58 -12.33 7.36 -3.50
CA GLU A 58 -11.33 7.93 -2.62
C GLU A 58 -10.18 8.60 -3.36
N LEU A 59 -9.70 7.99 -4.45
CA LEU A 59 -8.65 8.54 -5.29
C LEU A 59 -9.14 9.75 -6.09
N SER A 60 -10.40 9.75 -6.52
CA SER A 60 -10.99 10.87 -7.26
C SER A 60 -11.20 12.12 -6.40
N GLU A 61 -11.26 11.95 -5.07
CA GLU A 61 -11.29 13.07 -4.13
C GLU A 61 -9.90 13.64 -3.81
N SER A 62 -8.83 12.89 -4.07
CA SER A 62 -7.46 13.42 -4.03
C SER A 62 -7.07 14.10 -5.34
N ASN A 63 -5.90 14.72 -5.37
CA ASN A 63 -5.35 15.37 -6.56
C ASN A 63 -4.87 14.37 -7.63
N CYS A 64 -5.75 13.47 -8.06
CA CYS A 64 -5.53 12.45 -9.09
C CYS A 64 -6.69 12.48 -10.09
N LYS A 65 -6.39 12.22 -11.36
CA LYS A 65 -7.42 11.97 -12.38
C LYS A 65 -7.63 10.47 -12.46
N VAL A 66 -8.81 10.02 -12.03
CA VAL A 66 -9.13 8.59 -11.97
C VAL A 66 -9.84 8.14 -13.24
N PHE A 67 -9.32 7.08 -13.83
CA PHE A 67 -9.94 6.30 -14.89
C PHE A 67 -10.41 4.99 -14.27
N ALA A 68 -11.69 4.68 -14.38
CA ALA A 68 -12.30 3.53 -13.72
C ALA A 68 -12.82 2.54 -14.78
N GLY A 69 -12.16 1.38 -14.88
CA GLY A 69 -12.61 0.26 -15.70
C GLY A 69 -13.59 -0.62 -14.92
N CYS A 70 -14.84 -0.63 -15.35
CA CYS A 70 -15.88 -1.54 -14.86
C CYS A 70 -16.12 -2.65 -15.88
N LEU A 71 -16.44 -3.85 -15.42
CA LEU A 71 -16.83 -4.95 -16.29
C LEU A 71 -18.26 -4.76 -16.84
N THR A 72 -19.13 -4.07 -16.08
CA THR A 72 -20.57 -3.95 -16.38
C THR A 72 -21.02 -2.51 -16.54
N GLN A 73 -22.04 -2.29 -17.38
CA GLN A 73 -22.66 -0.97 -17.59
C GLN A 73 -23.28 -0.41 -16.31
N ASP A 74 -23.83 -1.29 -15.47
CA ASP A 74 -24.39 -0.90 -14.19
C ASP A 74 -23.31 -0.42 -13.23
N GLY A 75 -22.11 -1.03 -13.26
CA GLY A 75 -20.95 -0.59 -12.51
C GLY A 75 -20.51 0.83 -12.90
N VAL A 76 -20.44 1.12 -14.20
CA VAL A 76 -20.13 2.48 -14.72
C VAL A 76 -21.15 3.49 -14.24
N LYS A 77 -22.45 3.23 -14.49
CA LYS A 77 -23.54 4.14 -14.08
C LYS A 77 -23.55 4.37 -12.58
N ARG A 78 -23.29 3.34 -11.77
CA ARG A 78 -23.25 3.43 -10.31
C ARG A 78 -22.10 4.33 -9.83
N LEU A 79 -20.97 4.30 -10.52
CA LEU A 79 -19.83 5.13 -10.16
C LEU A 79 -20.04 6.58 -10.60
N GLU A 80 -20.55 6.81 -11.81
CA GLU A 80 -20.83 8.16 -12.34
C GLU A 80 -22.00 8.86 -11.65
N SER A 81 -23.02 8.11 -11.22
CA SER A 81 -24.13 8.66 -10.42
C SER A 81 -23.71 9.07 -9.00
N ASN A 82 -22.50 8.70 -8.57
CA ASN A 82 -22.00 9.08 -7.26
C ASN A 82 -21.40 10.50 -7.32
N ALA A 83 -22.01 11.44 -6.60
CA ALA A 83 -21.57 12.84 -6.54
C ALA A 83 -20.13 13.06 -6.04
N ARG A 84 -19.52 12.05 -5.39
CA ARG A 84 -18.13 12.10 -4.91
C ARG A 84 -17.13 11.74 -6.00
N PHE A 85 -17.55 11.02 -7.04
CA PHE A 85 -16.67 10.59 -8.11
C PHE A 85 -16.31 11.75 -9.03
N ARG A 86 -15.00 11.99 -9.19
CA ARG A 86 -14.44 12.98 -10.13
C ARG A 86 -13.43 12.30 -11.04
N GLY A 87 -13.94 11.66 -12.09
CA GLY A 87 -13.12 10.89 -13.02
C GLY A 87 -13.90 10.45 -14.24
N MET A 88 -13.31 9.54 -15.02
CA MET A 88 -13.94 8.92 -16.17
C MET A 88 -14.15 7.44 -15.87
N ALA A 89 -15.37 6.94 -16.04
CA ALA A 89 -15.67 5.52 -15.92
C ALA A 89 -16.01 4.96 -17.30
N PHE A 90 -15.55 3.75 -17.60
CA PHE A 90 -15.83 3.10 -18.88
C PHE A 90 -15.85 1.58 -18.72
N ILE A 91 -16.41 0.92 -19.74
CA ILE A 91 -16.42 -0.54 -19.80
C ILE A 91 -15.06 -1.05 -20.24
N MET A 92 -14.51 -1.96 -19.46
CA MET A 92 -13.23 -2.58 -19.75
C MET A 92 -13.21 -4.00 -19.21
N ASP A 93 -13.01 -4.97 -20.11
CA ASP A 93 -12.72 -6.34 -19.74
C ASP A 93 -11.20 -6.58 -19.79
N VAL A 94 -10.58 -6.79 -18.62
CA VAL A 94 -9.14 -7.04 -18.50
C VAL A 94 -8.73 -8.34 -19.21
N THR A 95 -9.67 -9.24 -19.50
CA THR A 95 -9.40 -10.50 -20.22
C THR A 95 -9.25 -10.30 -21.74
N LYS A 96 -9.66 -9.14 -22.27
CA LYS A 96 -9.58 -8.82 -23.69
C LYS A 96 -8.49 -7.80 -23.93
N ASP A 97 -7.43 -8.22 -24.61
CA ASP A 97 -6.28 -7.35 -24.91
C ASP A 97 -6.70 -6.10 -25.71
N GLU A 98 -7.71 -6.21 -26.57
CA GLU A 98 -8.28 -5.07 -27.31
C GLU A 98 -8.83 -3.98 -26.40
N ASP A 99 -9.53 -4.37 -25.32
CA ASP A 99 -10.12 -3.42 -24.38
C ASP A 99 -9.04 -2.76 -23.52
N VAL A 100 -7.99 -3.51 -23.17
CA VAL A 100 -6.82 -2.98 -22.46
C VAL A 100 -6.04 -1.98 -23.33
N GLN A 101 -5.90 -2.25 -24.63
CA GLN A 101 -5.25 -1.33 -25.57
C GLN A 101 -6.06 -0.05 -25.74
N LYS A 102 -7.38 -0.15 -25.98
CA LYS A 102 -8.27 1.03 -26.07
C LYS A 102 -8.24 1.86 -24.78
N ALA A 103 -8.26 1.21 -23.61
CA ALA A 103 -8.15 1.90 -22.34
C ALA A 103 -6.83 2.65 -22.22
N LYS A 104 -5.72 2.03 -22.65
CA LYS A 104 -4.41 2.68 -22.66
C LYS A 104 -4.40 3.90 -23.57
N GLU A 105 -4.94 3.82 -24.79
CA GLU A 105 -5.06 4.94 -25.72
C GLU A 105 -5.87 6.10 -25.12
N VAL A 106 -7.06 5.81 -24.59
CA VAL A 106 -7.92 6.81 -23.95
C VAL A 106 -7.19 7.52 -22.82
N ILE A 107 -6.40 6.79 -22.03
CA ILE A 107 -5.69 7.40 -20.92
C ILE A 107 -4.48 8.20 -21.41
N GLU A 108 -3.71 7.69 -22.37
CA GLU A 108 -2.56 8.40 -22.97
C GLU A 108 -2.98 9.72 -23.65
N GLU A 109 -4.11 9.73 -24.35
CA GLU A 109 -4.73 10.96 -24.89
C GLU A 109 -5.08 11.97 -23.80
N ASN A 110 -5.39 11.48 -22.60
CA ASN A 110 -5.73 12.28 -21.43
C ASN A 110 -4.54 12.53 -20.47
N GLY A 111 -3.32 12.11 -20.85
CA GLY A 111 -2.05 12.31 -20.14
C GLY A 111 -1.37 11.02 -19.62
N VAL A 112 -0.12 11.11 -19.17
CA VAL A 112 0.68 9.95 -18.77
C VAL A 112 0.17 9.28 -17.48
N VAL A 113 -0.03 7.96 -17.52
CA VAL A 113 -0.44 7.14 -16.36
C VAL A 113 0.72 6.87 -15.44
N SER A 114 0.53 7.17 -14.16
CA SER A 114 1.55 6.92 -13.14
C SER A 114 1.39 5.55 -12.46
N SER A 115 0.19 4.95 -12.47
CA SER A 115 -0.09 3.69 -11.77
C SER A 115 -1.34 2.96 -12.28
N PHE A 116 -1.25 1.63 -12.36
CA PHE A 116 -2.33 0.70 -12.73
C PHE A 116 -2.69 -0.18 -11.52
N PHE A 117 -3.96 -0.27 -11.15
CA PHE A 117 -4.44 -1.17 -10.10
C PHE A 117 -5.37 -2.25 -10.65
N ASN A 118 -4.99 -3.50 -10.42
CA ASN A 118 -5.89 -4.64 -10.55
C ASN A 118 -6.56 -4.92 -9.20
N SER A 119 -7.88 -4.75 -9.12
CA SER A 119 -8.64 -4.98 -7.89
C SER A 119 -8.81 -6.49 -7.64
N ILE A 120 -7.75 -7.13 -7.13
CA ILE A 120 -7.83 -8.48 -6.56
C ILE A 120 -8.69 -8.39 -5.29
N LYS A 121 -9.76 -9.19 -5.21
CA LYS A 121 -10.70 -9.22 -4.08
C LYS A 121 -9.97 -9.61 -2.79
N ILE A 122 -9.69 -8.63 -1.92
CA ILE A 122 -9.21 -8.85 -0.55
C ILE A 122 -10.17 -8.12 0.41
N THR A 123 -10.75 -8.85 1.36
CA THR A 123 -11.58 -8.34 2.48
C THR A 123 -10.76 -8.63 3.76
N GLN A 124 -10.74 -7.89 4.88
CA GLN A 124 -11.63 -6.91 5.53
C GLN A 124 -10.86 -5.63 5.98
N ASN A 125 -11.59 -4.53 6.17
CA ASN A 125 -11.17 -3.12 6.38
C ASN A 125 -10.61 -2.40 5.14
N ILE A 126 -11.54 -1.93 4.31
CA ILE A 126 -11.27 -1.22 3.05
C ILE A 126 -10.48 0.08 3.31
N GLY A 127 -10.91 0.90 4.28
CA GLY A 127 -10.31 2.22 4.51
C GLY A 127 -8.82 2.18 4.87
N GLU A 128 -8.36 1.17 5.60
CA GLU A 128 -6.93 1.06 5.95
C GLU A 128 -6.07 0.73 4.74
N VAL A 129 -6.54 -0.15 3.85
CA VAL A 129 -5.83 -0.50 2.61
C VAL A 129 -5.86 0.70 1.67
N THR A 130 -7.02 1.32 1.45
CA THR A 130 -7.15 2.48 0.57
C THR A 130 -6.28 3.64 1.04
N LYS A 131 -6.17 3.88 2.36
CA LYS A 131 -5.26 4.89 2.92
C LYS A 131 -3.79 4.60 2.61
N ARG A 132 -3.37 3.33 2.64
CA ARG A 132 -1.99 2.94 2.30
C ARG A 132 -1.74 3.03 0.80
N ILE A 133 -2.71 2.65 -0.03
CA ILE A 133 -2.64 2.82 -1.49
C ILE A 133 -2.57 4.30 -1.84
N ARG A 134 -3.45 5.14 -1.28
CA ARG A 134 -3.43 6.59 -1.43
C ARG A 134 -2.06 7.14 -1.06
N HIS A 135 -1.54 6.76 0.10
CA HIS A 135 -0.21 7.19 0.51
C HIS A 135 0.89 6.69 -0.43
N ALA A 136 0.83 5.44 -0.92
CA ALA A 136 1.80 4.92 -1.88
C ALA A 136 1.80 5.69 -3.21
N LEU A 137 0.63 6.09 -3.68
CA LEU A 137 0.46 6.79 -4.95
C LEU A 137 0.79 8.27 -4.87
N LEU A 138 0.41 8.91 -3.77
CA LEU A 138 0.61 10.34 -3.58
C LEU A 138 1.98 10.66 -2.98
N ALA A 139 2.61 9.72 -2.25
CA ALA A 139 3.93 9.96 -1.70
C ALA A 139 4.98 10.06 -2.80
N LYS A 140 5.92 10.98 -2.59
CA LYS A 140 7.10 11.13 -3.43
C LYS A 140 8.07 9.95 -3.32
N PHE A 141 8.17 9.35 -2.14
CA PHE A 141 9.02 8.18 -1.87
C PHE A 141 8.17 7.00 -1.39
N PRO A 142 7.56 6.23 -2.32
CA PRO A 142 6.74 5.09 -1.95
C PRO A 142 7.57 3.99 -1.28
N ARG A 143 7.02 3.36 -0.25
CA ARG A 143 7.65 2.19 0.39
C ARG A 143 7.35 0.93 -0.41
N ARG A 144 8.36 0.07 -0.60
CA ARG A 144 8.20 -1.21 -1.32
C ARG A 144 7.28 -2.22 -0.62
N ARG A 145 6.97 -2.03 0.67
CA ARG A 145 6.09 -2.93 1.43
C ARG A 145 5.20 -2.12 2.37
N TYR A 146 3.89 -2.16 2.13
CA TYR A 146 2.88 -1.61 3.02
C TYR A 146 2.25 -2.74 3.82
N ILE A 147 2.54 -2.78 5.11
CA ILE A 147 1.90 -3.68 6.06
C ILE A 147 0.47 -3.14 6.27
N THR A 148 -0.53 -3.85 5.76
CA THR A 148 -1.95 -3.46 5.81
C THR A 148 -2.69 -4.24 6.89
N GLY A 149 -3.40 -3.55 7.78
CA GLY A 149 -4.17 -4.15 8.86
C GLY A 149 -3.35 -4.47 10.12
N LEU A 150 -4.06 -4.63 11.25
CA LEU A 150 -3.45 -4.92 12.55
C LEU A 150 -2.76 -6.28 12.57
N ASP A 151 -3.36 -7.28 11.91
CA ASP A 151 -2.86 -8.65 11.88
C ASP A 151 -1.51 -8.76 11.18
N SER A 152 -1.31 -8.02 10.07
CA SER A 152 -0.01 -8.01 9.38
C SER A 152 1.07 -7.28 10.18
N LYS A 153 0.69 -6.27 10.97
CA LYS A 153 1.60 -5.59 11.90
C LYS A 153 2.01 -6.49 13.04
N LEU A 154 1.06 -7.27 13.59
CA LEU A 154 1.34 -8.27 14.61
C LEU A 154 2.24 -9.39 14.07
N TYR A 155 2.01 -9.84 12.83
CA TYR A 155 2.84 -10.85 12.18
C TYR A 155 4.26 -10.34 11.92
N ALA A 156 4.41 -9.11 11.44
CA ALA A 156 5.73 -8.50 11.22
C ALA A 156 6.53 -8.31 12.51
N ILE A 157 5.85 -7.97 13.62
CA ILE A 157 6.47 -7.93 14.95
C ILE A 157 6.79 -9.36 15.40
N GLY A 158 5.88 -10.31 15.15
CA GLY A 158 6.04 -11.75 15.38
C GLY A 158 7.28 -12.35 14.74
N SER A 159 7.67 -11.89 13.55
CA SER A 159 8.90 -12.30 12.85
C SER A 159 10.18 -11.94 13.58
N HIS A 160 10.13 -10.99 14.53
CA HIS A 160 11.27 -10.67 15.40
C HIS A 160 11.30 -11.51 16.68
N LEU A 161 10.25 -12.30 16.97
CA LEU A 161 10.25 -13.24 18.08
C LEU A 161 10.85 -14.59 17.66
N PRO A 162 11.53 -15.31 18.57
CA PRO A 162 12.04 -16.66 18.29
C PRO A 162 10.91 -17.58 17.82
N THR A 163 11.20 -18.42 16.81
CA THR A 163 10.23 -19.37 16.23
C THR A 163 9.57 -20.26 17.28
N ALA A 164 10.29 -20.67 18.32
CA ALA A 164 9.74 -21.45 19.43
C ALA A 164 8.64 -20.72 20.22
N PHE A 165 8.73 -19.39 20.33
CA PHE A 165 7.73 -18.60 21.05
C PHE A 165 6.48 -18.36 20.21
N VAL A 166 6.66 -18.16 18.90
CA VAL A 166 5.56 -18.07 17.94
C VAL A 166 4.82 -19.41 17.86
N ASP A 167 5.53 -20.53 17.76
CA ASP A 167 4.95 -21.88 17.80
C ASP A 167 4.27 -22.18 19.14
N TRP A 168 4.82 -21.71 20.26
CA TRP A 168 4.19 -21.84 21.58
C TRP A 168 2.89 -21.05 21.67
N ILE A 169 2.83 -19.82 21.15
CA ILE A 169 1.60 -19.01 21.14
C ILE A 169 0.55 -19.62 20.20
N ILE A 170 0.98 -20.08 19.01
CA ILE A 170 0.09 -20.76 18.05
C ILE A 170 -0.46 -22.03 18.69
N SER A 171 0.39 -22.82 19.35
CA SER A 171 0.01 -24.03 20.07
C SER A 171 -0.92 -23.75 21.27
N CYS A 172 -0.76 -22.61 21.95
CA CYS A 172 -1.61 -22.24 23.08
C CYS A 172 -2.98 -21.69 22.65
N LYS A 173 -3.06 -21.01 21.50
CA LYS A 173 -4.32 -20.40 21.00
C LYS A 173 -5.14 -21.33 20.11
N ILE A 174 -4.50 -22.19 19.35
CA ILE A 174 -5.14 -23.17 18.46
C ILE A 174 -4.89 -24.54 19.10
N GLY A 175 -5.78 -24.95 20.02
CA GLY A 175 -5.73 -26.22 20.73
C GLY A 175 -5.95 -27.46 19.85
N ILE A 176 -5.50 -27.45 18.59
CA ILE A 176 -5.56 -28.55 17.64
C ILE A 176 -4.29 -28.53 16.79
N LEU A 177 -3.19 -29.05 17.31
CA LEU A 177 -2.21 -29.76 16.49
C LEU A 177 -1.63 -30.91 17.31
N HIS A 178 -2.33 -32.03 17.25
CA HIS A 178 -1.72 -33.33 17.56
C HIS A 178 -1.71 -34.16 16.26
N PRO A 179 -0.68 -34.07 15.41
CA PRO A 179 -0.44 -35.11 14.43
C PRO A 179 0.39 -36.21 15.11
N LYS A 180 -0.28 -37.27 15.59
CA LYS A 180 0.38 -38.56 15.78
C LYS A 180 0.67 -39.13 14.38
N THR A 181 1.91 -39.04 13.92
CA THR A 181 2.36 -39.88 12.79
C THR A 181 2.66 -41.28 13.34
N THR A 182 1.63 -42.12 13.40
CA THR A 182 1.82 -43.57 13.49
C THR A 182 2.47 -44.05 12.19
N THR A 183 3.75 -44.41 12.26
CA THR A 183 4.44 -45.19 11.22
C THR A 183 3.74 -46.55 11.08
N LYS A 184 3.02 -46.72 9.97
CA LYS A 184 2.42 -47.98 9.54
C LYS A 184 3.52 -48.92 9.04
N LYS A 185 3.46 -50.19 9.47
CA LYS A 185 4.19 -51.33 8.91
C LYS A 185 3.83 -51.56 7.43
N SER A 186 4.86 -51.72 6.60
CA SER A 186 4.98 -52.53 5.38
C SER A 186 6.41 -52.26 4.87
N GLN A 187 7.38 -53.17 4.88
CA GLN A 187 7.41 -54.62 4.68
C GLN A 187 8.39 -55.28 5.66
#